data_AF-A0A0U9H5L9-F1
#
_entry.id   AF-A0A0U9H5L9-F1
#
_cell.length_a   1.000
_cell.length_b   1.000
_cell.length_c   1.000
_cell.angle_alpha   90.00
_cell.angle_beta   90.00
_cell.angle_gamma   90.00
#
_symmetry.space_group_name_H-M   'P 1'
#
loop_
_entity.id
_entity.type
_entity.pdbx_description
1 polymer ?
#
loop_
_entity_poly.entity_id
_entity_poly.type
_entity_poly.pdbx_seq_one_letter_code
_entity_poly.pdbx_strand_id
1 'polypeptide(L)'
;MDKRLEEKKPIIMEIDNVRIRKWDESNYFIERLETYWNPKEKKETTDYKFKGYYSTVSACLKAISSKGLLVEEKDVSDLESHLKEVEQSNAKLMKALEG
;
A
#
# COMPACT_ATOMS: atom_id res chain seq x y z
N MET A 1 -2.46 14.76 20.47
CA MET A 1 -1.75 13.91 19.49
C MET A 1 -1.47 12.60 20.20
N ASP A 2 -2.02 11.47 19.73
CA ASP A 2 -1.92 10.17 20.43
C ASP A 2 -0.47 9.67 20.37
N LYS A 3 0.15 9.49 21.54
CA LYS A 3 1.57 9.08 21.72
C LYS A 3 1.87 7.68 21.16
N ARG A 4 0.86 6.89 20.81
CA ARG A 4 1.01 5.51 20.26
C ARG A 4 1.54 5.44 18.83
N LEU A 5 1.76 6.57 18.17
CA LEU A 5 2.37 6.66 16.83
C LEU A 5 3.91 6.73 16.84
N GLU A 6 4.56 6.92 18.00
CA GLU A 6 6.02 7.08 18.08
C GLU A 6 6.80 5.75 17.99
N GLU A 7 6.21 4.64 18.40
CA GLU A 7 6.79 3.32 18.17
C GLU A 7 6.49 2.89 16.74
N LYS A 8 7.51 2.88 15.87
CA LYS A 8 7.42 2.36 14.52
C LYS A 8 6.96 0.89 14.56
N LYS A 9 5.65 0.70 14.42
CA LYS A 9 5.02 -0.62 14.30
C LYS A 9 5.74 -1.48 13.27
N PRO A 10 5.94 -2.79 13.52
CA PRO A 10 6.75 -3.63 12.65
C PRO A 10 6.12 -3.74 11.26
N ILE A 11 6.98 -3.72 10.24
CA ILE A 11 6.61 -4.03 8.86
C ILE A 11 6.58 -5.55 8.74
N ILE A 12 5.44 -6.08 8.33
CA ILE A 12 5.22 -7.52 8.14
C ILE A 12 5.59 -7.92 6.71
N MET A 13 5.32 -7.04 5.76
CA MET A 13 5.58 -7.26 4.34
C MET A 13 5.69 -5.92 3.62
N GLU A 14 6.57 -5.85 2.64
CA GLU A 14 6.73 -4.72 1.73
C GLU A 14 6.70 -5.24 0.29
N ILE A 15 5.91 -4.58 -0.56
CA ILE A 15 5.74 -4.89 -1.98
C ILE A 15 5.78 -3.56 -2.72
N ASP A 16 6.92 -3.25 -3.33
CA ASP A 16 7.20 -1.96 -3.99
C ASP A 16 6.83 -0.75 -3.12
N ASN A 17 5.85 0.04 -3.54
CA ASN A 17 5.37 1.24 -2.84
C ASN A 17 4.32 0.94 -1.77
N VAL A 18 3.94 -0.31 -1.55
CA VAL A 18 2.94 -0.72 -0.55
C VAL A 18 3.59 -1.51 0.57
N ARG A 19 3.20 -1.24 1.81
CA ARG A 19 3.63 -2.02 2.97
C ARG A 19 2.47 -2.38 3.89
N ILE A 20 2.57 -3.56 4.49
CA ILE A 20 1.67 -4.05 5.53
C ILE A 20 2.40 -3.95 6.86
N ARG A 21 1.76 -3.30 7.83
CA ARG A 21 2.30 -3.10 9.18
C ARG A 21 1.35 -3.63 10.22
N LYS A 22 1.89 -4.01 11.37
CA LYS A 22 1.10 -4.49 12.50
C LYS A 22 0.48 -3.31 13.27
N TRP A 23 -0.84 -3.25 13.41
CA TRP A 23 -1.47 -2.20 14.22
C TRP A 23 -1.40 -2.55 15.72
N ASP A 24 -1.89 -3.74 16.04
CA ASP A 24 -1.91 -4.35 17.37
C ASP A 24 -1.65 -5.87 17.24
N GLU A 25 -1.84 -6.65 18.30
CA GLU A 25 -1.58 -8.09 18.29
C GLU A 25 -2.37 -8.87 17.22
N SER A 26 -3.54 -8.37 16.86
CA SER A 26 -4.53 -9.07 16.03
C SER A 26 -4.84 -8.36 14.70
N ASN A 27 -4.41 -7.10 14.54
CA ASN A 27 -4.76 -6.27 13.39
C ASN A 27 -3.54 -5.76 12.64
N TYR A 28 -3.78 -5.47 11.37
CA TYR A 28 -2.80 -4.98 10.41
C TYR A 28 -3.35 -3.75 9.71
N PHE A 29 -2.46 -2.94 9.16
CA PHE A 29 -2.81 -1.82 8.30
C PHE A 29 -1.91 -1.77 7.08
N ILE A 30 -2.45 -1.17 6.02
CA ILE A 30 -1.76 -1.00 4.75
C ILE A 30 -1.40 0.46 4.59
N GLU A 31 -0.18 0.73 4.14
CA GLU A 31 0.24 2.05 3.70
C GLU A 31 0.79 1.97 2.28
N ARG A 32 0.57 3.03 1.50
CA ARG A 32 1.17 3.21 0.18
C ARG A 32 1.98 4.49 0.15
N LEU A 33 3.20 4.44 -0.36
CA LEU A 33 4.04 5.60 -0.60
C LEU A 33 3.44 6.42 -1.74
N GLU A 34 3.04 7.65 -1.46
CA GLU A 34 2.40 8.53 -2.43
C GLU A 34 3.01 9.93 -2.37
N THR A 35 3.17 10.54 -3.55
CA THR A 35 3.54 11.95 -3.68
C THR A 35 2.27 12.78 -3.77
N TYR A 36 2.14 13.78 -2.90
CA TYR A 36 0.99 14.68 -2.87
C TYR A 36 1.42 16.10 -2.53
N TRP A 37 0.60 17.07 -2.94
CA TRP A 37 0.80 18.46 -2.55
C TRP A 37 0.45 18.66 -1.07
N ASN A 38 1.43 19.04 -0.26
CA ASN A 38 1.22 19.38 1.15
C ASN A 38 0.87 20.88 1.26
N PRO A 39 -0.40 21.26 1.55
CA PRO A 39 -0.80 22.67 1.59
C PRO A 39 -0.19 23.44 2.76
N LYS A 40 0.25 22.76 3.83
CA LYS A 40 0.90 23.40 4.98
C LYS A 40 2.32 23.83 4.67
N GLU A 41 3.06 22.97 3.97
CA GLU A 41 4.46 23.22 3.61
C GLU A 41 4.62 23.82 2.21
N LYS A 42 3.51 23.93 1.45
CA LYS A 42 3.46 24.44 0.07
C LYS A 42 4.50 23.78 -0.84
N LYS A 43 4.65 22.47 -0.72
CA LYS A 43 5.55 21.65 -1.53
C LYS A 43 4.96 20.27 -1.77
N GLU A 44 5.44 19.59 -2.81
CA GLU A 44 5.20 18.16 -2.95
C GLU A 44 5.94 17.40 -1.85
N THR A 45 5.25 16.43 -1.25
CA THR A 45 5.79 15.58 -0.20
C THR A 45 5.48 14.13 -0.58
N THR A 46 6.49 13.27 -0.50
CA THR A 46 6.34 11.83 -0.65
C THR A 46 6.28 11.21 0.74
N ASP A 47 5.15 10.59 1.08
CA ASP A 47 4.96 9.97 2.40
C ASP A 47 4.01 8.77 2.29
N TYR A 48 4.09 7.88 3.29
CA TYR A 48 3.22 6.72 3.36
C TYR A 48 1.81 7.12 3.80
N LYS A 49 0.83 6.82 2.95
CA LYS A 49 -0.59 7.05 3.19
C LYS A 49 -1.29 5.78 3.60
N PHE A 50 -1.99 5.85 4.72
CA PHE A 50 -2.86 4.80 5.22
C PHE A 50 -3.97 4.45 4.20
N LYS A 51 -4.18 3.16 3.93
CA LYS A 51 -5.16 2.64 2.95
C LYS A 51 -6.24 1.73 3.56
N GLY A 52 -6.11 1.33 4.82
CA GLY A 52 -7.13 0.55 5.53
C GLY A 52 -6.57 -0.31 6.66
N TYR A 53 -7.47 -0.72 7.57
CA TYR A 53 -7.22 -1.70 8.64
C TYR A 53 -7.85 -3.04 8.28
N TYR A 54 -7.18 -4.12 8.66
CA TYR A 54 -7.59 -5.48 8.35
C TYR A 54 -7.22 -6.43 9.49
N SER A 55 -8.06 -7.43 9.73
CA SER A 55 -7.87 -8.41 10.80
C SER A 55 -6.86 -9.50 10.48
N THR A 56 -6.44 -9.65 9.22
CA THR A 56 -5.48 -10.68 8.79
C THR A 56 -4.61 -10.18 7.65
N VAL A 57 -3.40 -10.74 7.52
CA VAL A 57 -2.51 -10.48 6.38
C VAL A 57 -3.17 -10.88 5.05
N SER A 58 -3.91 -11.99 5.02
CA SER A 58 -4.65 -12.41 3.82
C SER A 58 -5.71 -11.37 3.39
N ALA A 59 -6.42 -10.77 4.36
CA ALA A 59 -7.35 -9.68 4.07
C ALA A 59 -6.62 -8.43 3.55
N CYS A 60 -5.41 -8.14 4.05
CA CYS A 60 -4.59 -7.07 3.49
C CYS A 60 -4.24 -7.33 2.01
N LEU A 61 -3.74 -8.53 1.69
CA LEU A 61 -3.34 -8.88 0.32
C LEU A 61 -4.51 -8.81 -0.66
N LYS A 62 -5.68 -9.33 -0.26
CA LYS A 62 -6.92 -9.20 -1.04
C LYS A 62 -7.28 -7.74 -1.28
N ALA A 63 -7.10 -6.88 -0.28
CA ALA A 63 -7.36 -5.46 -0.43
C ALA A 63 -6.35 -4.73 -1.30
N ILE A 64 -5.07 -5.14 -1.30
CA ILE A 64 -4.05 -4.58 -2.21
C ILE A 64 -4.45 -4.86 -3.66
N SER A 65 -4.83 -6.11 -3.95
CA SER A 65 -5.30 -6.51 -5.27
C SER A 65 -6.60 -5.79 -5.66
N SER A 66 -7.65 -5.86 -4.83
CA SER A 66 -8.98 -5.35 -5.19
C SER A 66 -9.05 -3.82 -5.30
N LYS A 67 -8.19 -3.11 -4.57
CA LYS A 67 -8.08 -1.65 -4.65
C LYS A 67 -7.02 -1.18 -5.66
N GLY A 68 -6.34 -2.11 -6.36
CA GLY A 68 -5.28 -1.76 -7.31
C GLY A 68 -4.13 -0.96 -6.68
N LEU A 69 -3.75 -1.23 -5.43
CA LEU A 69 -2.78 -0.35 -4.73
C LEU A 69 -1.36 -0.40 -5.31
N LEU A 70 -1.05 -1.42 -6.11
CA LEU A 70 0.23 -1.55 -6.83
C LEU A 70 0.14 -1.10 -8.29
N VAL A 71 -1.02 -0.62 -8.75
CA VAL A 71 -1.22 -0.09 -10.10
C VAL A 71 -0.62 1.31 -10.17
N GLU A 72 0.27 1.52 -11.14
CA GLU A 72 0.84 2.83 -11.42
C GLU A 72 -0.06 3.58 -12.40
N GLU A 73 -1.04 4.32 -11.87
CA GLU A 73 -2.05 5.07 -12.64
C GLU A 73 -1.44 6.03 -13.68
N LYS A 74 -0.21 6.49 -13.47
CA LYS A 74 0.53 7.33 -14.43
C LYS A 74 0.84 6.61 -15.77
N ASP A 75 0.90 5.27 -15.74
CA ASP A 75 1.24 4.42 -16.88
C ASP A 75 -0.02 3.86 -17.54
N VAL A 76 -1.22 4.25 -17.06
CA VAL A 76 -2.52 3.87 -17.60
C VAL A 76 -3.05 4.97 -18.53
N SER A 77 -3.07 4.70 -19.83
CA SER A 77 -3.62 5.60 -20.86
C SER A 77 -4.94 5.11 -21.46
N ASP A 78 -5.21 3.81 -21.33
CA ASP A 78 -6.33 3.11 -21.94
C ASP A 78 -6.64 1.81 -21.17
N LEU A 79 -7.63 1.05 -21.64
CA LEU A 79 -8.05 -0.18 -20.99
C LEU A 79 -6.99 -1.29 -21.10
N GLU A 80 -6.23 -1.34 -22.18
CA GLU A 80 -5.21 -2.37 -22.40
C GLU A 80 -4.01 -2.18 -21.46
N SER A 81 -3.53 -0.95 -21.35
CA SER A 81 -2.50 -0.56 -20.37
C SER A 81 -2.98 -0.78 -18.93
N HIS A 82 -4.25 -0.49 -18.62
CA HIS A 82 -4.81 -0.80 -17.30
C HIS A 82 -4.77 -2.30 -16.99
N LEU A 83 -5.20 -3.15 -17.92
CA LEU A 83 -5.17 -4.61 -17.75
C LEU A 83 -3.74 -5.12 -17.54
N LYS A 84 -2.79 -4.59 -18.31
CA LYS A 84 -1.37 -4.93 -18.18
C LYS A 84 -0.82 -4.55 -16.81
N GLU A 85 -1.18 -3.40 -16.26
CA GLU A 85 -0.77 -3.00 -14.91
C GLU A 85 -1.41 -3.87 -13.82
N VAL A 86 -2.68 -4.28 -14.00
CA VAL A 86 -3.34 -5.24 -13.10
C VAL A 86 -2.64 -6.60 -13.13
N GLU A 87 -2.26 -7.11 -14.29
CA GLU A 87 -1.50 -8.36 -14.43
C GLU A 87 -0.13 -8.27 -13.74
N GLN A 88 0.60 -7.18 -13.95
CA GLN A 88 1.88 -6.93 -13.28
C GLN A 88 1.72 -6.84 -11.75
N SER A 89 0.71 -6.11 -11.28
CA SER A 89 0.33 -6.00 -9.87
C SER A 89 0.06 -7.38 -9.25
N ASN A 90 -0.73 -8.21 -9.92
CA ASN A 90 -1.01 -9.57 -9.46
C ASN A 90 0.24 -10.45 -9.45
N ALA A 91 1.12 -10.34 -10.45
CA ALA A 91 2.38 -11.07 -10.47
C ALA A 91 3.30 -10.69 -9.30
N LYS A 92 3.36 -9.40 -8.93
CA LYS A 92 4.12 -8.92 -7.77
C LYS A 92 3.57 -9.49 -6.46
N LEU A 93 2.24 -9.53 -6.32
CA LEU A 93 1.58 -10.14 -5.16
C LEU A 93 1.88 -11.64 -5.03
N MET A 94 1.84 -12.37 -6.15
CA MET A 94 2.15 -13.81 -6.14
C MET A 94 3.61 -14.08 -5.76
N LYS A 95 4.56 -13.30 -6.28
CA LYS A 95 5.97 -13.39 -5.86
C LYS A 95 6.13 -13.14 -4.35
N ALA A 96 5.44 -12.14 -3.82
CA ALA A 96 5.48 -11.83 -2.39
C ALA A 96 4.87 -12.95 -1.51
N LEU A 97 4.00 -13.81 -2.07
CA LEU A 97 3.45 -14.99 -1.41
C LEU A 97 4.41 -16.19 -1.42
N GLU A 98 5.22 -16.33 -2.47
CA GLU A 98 6.12 -17.46 -2.68
C GLU A 98 7.45 -17.34 -1.91
N GLY A 99 7.86 -16.13 -1.55
CA GLY A 99 9.05 -15.86 -0.73
C GLY A 99 10.34 -15.78 -1.54
#